data_AF-T0ZK17-F1
#
_entry.id   AF-T0ZK17-F1
#
_cell.length_a   1.000
_cell.length_b   1.000
_cell.length_c   1.000
_cell.angle_alpha   90.00
_cell.angle_beta   90.00
_cell.angle_gamma   90.00
#
_symmetry.space_group_name_H-M   'P 1'
#
loop_
_entity.id
_entity.type
_entity.pdbx_description
1 polymer ?
#
loop_
_entity_poly.entity_id
_entity_poly.type
_entity_poly.pdbx_seq_one_letter_code
_entity_poly.pdbx_strand_id
1 'polypeptide(L)'
;AAADLGADLVKVPYPGDPEEFARTVATTPVPVLIGGGPKTDSEPELLTTIRTVRRSGGAGICIGRKLFQRPPVGALARRLAAILHEDGPAP
;
A
#
# COMPACT_ATOMS: atom_id res chain seq x y z
N ALA A 1 -3.71 12.65 -15.32
CA ALA A 1 -3.22 11.97 -14.10
C ALA A 1 -1.69 11.95 -14.10
N ALA A 2 -1.02 11.68 -12.98
CA ALA A 2 0.46 11.64 -12.94
C ALA A 2 1.06 10.63 -13.95
N ALA A 3 0.36 9.53 -14.21
CA ALA A 3 0.73 8.55 -15.23
C ALA A 3 0.83 9.16 -16.65
N ASP A 4 -0.12 10.03 -17.04
CA ASP A 4 -0.13 10.69 -18.35
C ASP A 4 1.03 11.67 -18.54
N LEU A 5 1.66 12.10 -17.44
CA LEU A 5 2.85 12.95 -17.45
C LEU A 5 4.15 12.13 -17.55
N GLY A 6 4.06 10.81 -17.70
CA GLY A 6 5.21 9.91 -17.83
C GLY A 6 5.76 9.38 -16.50
N ALA A 7 4.94 9.35 -15.43
CA ALA A 7 5.37 8.73 -14.18
C ALA A 7 5.43 7.20 -14.31
N ASP A 8 6.56 6.59 -13.93
CA ASP A 8 6.71 5.12 -13.92
C ASP A 8 5.93 4.42 -12.80
N LEU A 9 5.62 5.15 -11.73
CA LEU A 9 4.79 4.71 -10.60
C LEU A 9 3.99 5.89 -10.07
N VAL A 10 2.82 5.61 -9.49
CA VAL A 10 2.03 6.64 -8.81
C VAL A 10 1.79 6.28 -7.35
N LYS A 11 1.87 7.29 -6.49
CA LYS A 11 1.49 7.20 -5.08
C LYS A 11 0.20 7.96 -4.87
N VAL A 12 -0.78 7.29 -4.26
CA VAL A 12 -2.08 7.89 -3.89
C VAL A 12 -2.35 7.74 -2.39
N PRO A 13 -3.14 8.61 -1.77
CA PRO A 13 -3.73 8.33 -0.45
C PRO A 13 -4.57 7.04 -0.52
N TYR A 14 -4.58 6.25 0.54
CA TYR A 14 -5.54 5.13 0.61
C TYR A 14 -6.95 5.69 0.86
N PRO A 15 -7.95 5.39 0.01
CA PRO A 15 -9.30 5.96 0.12
C PRO A 15 -10.10 5.41 1.32
N GLY A 16 -9.64 4.33 1.95
CA GLY A 16 -10.37 3.63 3.01
C GLY A 16 -11.28 2.53 2.49
N ASP A 17 -11.70 2.61 1.22
CA ASP A 17 -12.52 1.61 0.52
C ASP A 17 -11.66 0.75 -0.45
N PRO A 18 -11.60 -0.59 -0.24
CA PRO A 18 -10.93 -1.52 -1.15
C PRO A 18 -11.42 -1.47 -2.60
N GLU A 19 -12.72 -1.27 -2.82
CA GLU A 19 -13.32 -1.27 -4.16
C GLU A 19 -12.99 0.02 -4.91
N GLU A 20 -13.03 1.16 -4.23
CA GLU A 20 -12.56 2.43 -4.77
C GLU A 20 -11.08 2.37 -5.13
N PHE A 21 -10.26 1.76 -4.26
CA PHE A 21 -8.85 1.57 -4.56
C PHE A 21 -8.64 0.65 -5.77
N ALA A 22 -9.40 -0.46 -5.88
CA ALA A 22 -9.34 -1.36 -7.04
C ALA A 22 -9.73 -0.65 -8.35
N ARG A 23 -10.75 0.22 -8.33
CA ARG A 23 -11.10 1.07 -9.48
C ARG A 23 -9.96 2.01 -9.87
N THR A 24 -9.26 2.57 -8.89
CA THR A 24 -8.08 3.44 -9.14
C THR A 24 -6.96 2.66 -9.80
N VAL A 25 -6.66 1.45 -9.30
CA VAL A 25 -5.67 0.55 -9.89
C VAL A 25 -6.05 0.19 -11.33
N ALA A 26 -7.30 -0.24 -11.56
CA ALA A 26 -7.76 -0.68 -12.88
C ALA A 26 -7.74 0.42 -13.96
N THR A 27 -7.84 1.69 -13.55
CA THR A 27 -7.83 2.84 -14.46
C THR A 27 -6.45 3.50 -14.59
N THR A 28 -5.44 3.05 -13.84
CA THR A 28 -4.09 3.60 -13.88
C THR A 28 -3.15 2.66 -14.66
N PRO A 29 -2.48 3.13 -15.73
CA PRO A 29 -1.66 2.27 -16.59
C PRO A 29 -0.28 1.92 -16.01
N VAL A 30 0.04 2.40 -14.80
CA VAL A 30 1.33 2.22 -14.12
C VAL A 30 1.11 1.75 -12.68
N PRO A 31 2.10 1.09 -12.05
CA PRO A 31 1.99 0.60 -10.68
C PRO A 31 1.51 1.66 -9.68
N VAL A 32 0.48 1.30 -8.90
CA VAL A 32 -0.12 2.16 -7.88
C VAL A 32 0.34 1.74 -6.49
N LEU A 33 0.94 2.67 -5.76
CA LEU A 33 1.35 2.52 -4.37
C LEU A 33 0.42 3.34 -3.47
N ILE A 34 0.07 2.82 -2.30
CA ILE A 34 -0.60 3.66 -1.29
C ILE A 34 0.41 4.42 -0.44
N GLY A 35 0.09 5.68 -0.15
CA GLY A 35 0.79 6.50 0.82
C GLY A 35 0.38 6.19 2.25
N GLY A 36 1.29 6.43 3.19
CA GLY A 36 0.95 6.45 4.62
C GLY A 36 0.13 7.69 4.99
N GLY A 37 -1.08 7.48 5.52
CA GLY A 37 -1.86 8.49 6.24
C GLY A 37 -1.29 8.85 7.62
N PRO A 38 -2.03 9.58 8.47
CA PRO A 38 -1.63 9.89 9.85
C PRO A 38 -1.35 8.62 10.67
N LYS A 39 -0.68 8.77 11.82
CA LYS A 39 -0.23 7.67 12.71
C LYS A 39 -1.39 6.89 13.36
N THR A 40 -2.63 7.22 13.05
CA THR A 40 -3.84 6.86 13.80
C THR A 40 -4.09 5.37 13.92
N ASP A 41 -3.47 4.56 13.05
CA ASP A 41 -3.79 3.15 12.97
C ASP A 41 -3.03 2.35 14.05
N SER A 42 -3.52 1.15 14.38
CA SER A 42 -2.78 0.13 15.13
C SER A 42 -1.84 -0.70 14.23
N GLU A 43 -0.96 -1.56 14.79
CA GLU A 43 -0.19 -2.52 13.98
C GLU A 43 -1.09 -3.50 13.22
N PRO A 44 -2.10 -4.13 13.85
CA PRO A 44 -3.06 -4.98 13.15
C PRO A 44 -3.78 -4.26 12.00
N GLU A 45 -4.21 -3.02 12.19
CA GLU A 45 -4.87 -2.23 11.14
C GLU A 45 -3.94 -1.93 9.96
N LEU A 46 -2.66 -1.62 10.22
CA LEU A 46 -1.67 -1.45 9.15
C LEU A 46 -1.49 -2.74 8.34
N LEU A 47 -1.38 -3.90 9.02
CA LEU A 47 -1.26 -5.20 8.35
C LEU A 47 -2.50 -5.52 7.52
N THR A 48 -3.70 -5.26 8.05
CA THR A 48 -4.97 -5.41 7.32
C THR A 48 -5.02 -4.52 6.09
N THR A 49 -4.65 -3.24 6.24
CA THR A 49 -4.60 -2.28 5.12
C THR A 49 -3.68 -2.78 4.00
N ILE A 50 -2.49 -3.28 4.34
CA ILE A 50 -1.52 -3.77 3.35
C ILE A 50 -2.03 -5.02 2.63
N ARG A 51 -2.70 -5.94 3.33
CA ARG A 51 -3.35 -7.10 2.71
C ARG A 51 -4.46 -6.67 1.74
N THR A 52 -5.25 -5.68 2.12
CA THR A 52 -6.29 -5.11 1.26
C THR A 52 -5.69 -4.48 0.02
N VAL A 53 -4.64 -3.68 0.16
CA VAL A 53 -3.93 -3.05 -0.98
C VAL A 53 -3.47 -4.10 -1.98
N ARG A 54 -2.85 -5.19 -1.50
CA ARG A 54 -2.43 -6.30 -2.36
C ARG A 54 -3.63 -6.92 -3.08
N ARG A 55 -4.71 -7.26 -2.35
CA ARG A 55 -5.96 -7.83 -2.92
C ARG A 55 -6.64 -6.93 -3.94
N SER A 56 -6.56 -5.62 -3.78
CA SER A 56 -7.11 -4.64 -4.74
C SER A 56 -6.20 -4.40 -5.97
N GLY A 57 -5.12 -5.17 -6.14
CA GLY A 57 -4.18 -5.04 -7.27
C GLY A 57 -3.13 -3.94 -7.10
N GLY A 58 -3.02 -3.33 -5.92
CA GLY A 58 -1.98 -2.34 -5.64
C GLY A 58 -0.59 -2.95 -5.67
N ALA A 59 0.37 -2.21 -6.24
CA ALA A 59 1.75 -2.67 -6.39
C ALA A 59 2.58 -2.60 -5.09
N GLY A 60 2.05 -1.95 -4.04
CA GLY A 60 2.72 -1.86 -2.76
C GLY A 60 2.41 -0.60 -1.95
N ILE A 61 3.35 -0.22 -1.08
CA ILE A 61 3.18 0.89 -0.14
C ILE A 61 4.38 1.84 -0.14
N CYS A 62 4.09 3.12 0.11
CA CYS A 62 5.06 4.18 0.36
C CYS A 62 4.73 4.84 1.72
N ILE A 63 5.16 4.18 2.81
CA ILE A 63 4.89 4.61 4.19
C ILE A 63 6.19 5.03 4.91
N GLY A 64 6.08 6.06 5.76
CA GLY A 64 7.18 6.54 6.61
C GLY A 64 6.81 6.44 8.09
N ARG A 65 6.07 7.44 8.59
CA ARG A 65 5.68 7.56 10.01
C ARG A 65 5.06 6.27 10.58
N LYS A 66 4.17 5.62 9.83
CA LYS A 66 3.50 4.37 10.24
C LYS A 66 4.48 3.21 10.53
N LEU A 67 5.66 3.22 9.91
CA LEU A 67 6.73 2.25 10.15
C LEU A 67 7.72 2.76 11.21
N PHE A 68 8.35 3.91 10.98
CA PHE A 68 9.47 4.39 11.79
C PHE A 68 9.09 4.78 13.23
N GLN A 69 7.83 5.09 13.50
CA GLN A 69 7.36 5.45 14.85
C GLN A 69 6.84 4.24 15.65
N ARG A 70 7.09 3.01 15.17
CA ARG A 70 6.70 1.75 15.83
C ARG A 70 7.90 0.84 16.03
N PRO A 71 8.57 0.90 17.18
CA PRO A 71 9.59 -0.08 17.52
C PRO A 71 8.95 -1.44 17.83
N PRO A 72 9.60 -2.58 17.48
CA PRO A 72 10.87 -2.68 16.77
C PRO A 72 10.71 -2.56 15.24
N VAL A 73 11.26 -1.48 14.65
CA VAL A 73 11.06 -1.09 13.23
C VAL A 73 11.43 -2.21 12.25
N GLY A 74 12.56 -2.88 12.47
CA GLY A 74 13.01 -3.95 11.57
C GLY A 74 12.10 -5.17 11.56
N ALA A 75 11.47 -5.51 12.70
CA ALA A 75 10.55 -6.64 12.76
C ALA A 75 9.23 -6.31 12.04
N LEU A 76 8.71 -5.08 12.24
CA LEU A 76 7.53 -4.62 11.52
C LEU A 76 7.81 -4.56 10.02
N ALA A 77 8.93 -3.97 9.58
CA ALA A 77 9.31 -3.90 8.16
C ALA A 77 9.32 -5.29 7.50
N ARG A 78 9.92 -6.30 8.15
CA ARG A 78 9.92 -7.69 7.66
C ARG A 78 8.52 -8.28 7.54
N ARG A 79 7.63 -8.03 8.51
CA ARG A 79 6.23 -8.47 8.44
C ARG A 79 5.48 -7.81 7.27
N LEU A 80 5.68 -6.52 7.05
CA LEU A 80 5.06 -5.81 5.92
C LEU A 80 5.57 -6.33 4.58
N ALA A 81 6.89 -6.49 4.46
CA ALA A 81 7.54 -7.02 3.27
C ALA A 81 7.07 -8.44 2.95
N ALA A 82 6.91 -9.30 3.97
CA ALA A 82 6.39 -10.65 3.79
C ALA A 82 4.98 -10.66 3.18
N ILE A 83 4.09 -9.74 3.58
CA ILE A 83 2.74 -9.64 3.00
C ILE A 83 2.78 -9.13 1.56
N LEU A 84 3.67 -8.18 1.26
CA LEU A 84 3.76 -7.55 -0.07
C LEU A 84 4.44 -8.44 -1.11
N HIS A 85 5.44 -9.20 -0.69
CA HIS A 85 6.30 -10.01 -1.56
C HIS A 85 5.99 -11.51 -1.49
N GLU A 86 4.88 -11.91 -0.88
CA GLU A 86 4.43 -13.31 -0.88
C GLU A 86 4.19 -13.79 -2.32
N ASP A 87 4.80 -14.91 -2.70
CA ASP A 87 4.73 -15.48 -4.05
C ASP A 87 3.28 -15.77 -4.46
N GLY A 88 2.92 -15.33 -5.67
CA GLY A 88 1.61 -15.52 -6.28
C GLY A 88 0.86 -14.19 -6.50
N PRO A 89 0.01 -14.09 -7.53
CA PRO A 89 -0.87 -12.94 -7.69
C PRO A 89 -1.78 -12.83 -6.45
N ALA A 90 -2.15 -11.60 -6.10
CA ALA A 90 -3.27 -11.43 -5.18
C ALA A 90 -4.52 -12.13 -5.79
N PRO A 91 -5.31 -12.86 -4.99
CA PRO A 91 -6.46 -13.60 -5.51
C PRO A 91 -7.46 -12.68 -6.21
#